data_AF-B7VCS0-F1
#
_entry.id   AF-B7VCS0-F1
#
_cell.length_a   1.000
_cell.length_b   1.000
_cell.length_c   1.000
_cell.angle_alpha   90.00
_cell.angle_beta   90.00
_cell.angle_gamma   90.00
#
_symmetry.space_group_name_H-M   'P 1'
#
loop_
_entity.id
_entity.type
_entity.pdbx_description
1 polymer ?
#
loop_
_entity_poly.entity_id
_entity_poly.type
_entity_poly.pdbx_seq_one_letter_code
_entity_poly.pdbx_strand_id
1 'polypeptide(L)'
;MISDVRHQNMRHIAATFLETTLRRGASLEQFMGGSLHEAERSVSWLELRPVSAGIELWSHVAPDPGDNHADIYDLLPVELEPLVVAPDAAQALAIAHSTLGASPLRWVNQGVVQDEFLDFLQAGRPTQWLAAGA
;
A
#
# COMPACT_ATOMS: atom_id res chain seq x y z
N MET A 1 -22.54 14.72 -19.80
CA MET A 1 -21.16 14.25 -19.52
C MET A 1 -21.21 13.52 -18.21
N ILE A 2 -21.23 12.19 -18.25
CA ILE A 2 -21.18 11.33 -17.07
C ILE A 2 -19.89 10.53 -17.25
N SER A 3 -18.81 10.98 -16.62
CA SER A 3 -17.53 10.27 -16.65
C SER A 3 -17.06 10.06 -15.22
N ASP A 4 -17.21 8.80 -14.81
CA ASP A 4 -16.17 8.01 -14.15
C ASP A 4 -15.76 8.34 -12.71
N VAL A 5 -16.71 8.28 -11.78
CA VAL A 5 -16.44 8.17 -10.34
C VAL A 5 -16.52 6.70 -9.85
N ARG A 6 -16.80 5.74 -10.76
CA ARG A 6 -17.11 4.35 -10.37
C ARG A 6 -15.90 3.40 -10.39
N HIS A 7 -14.83 3.68 -11.13
CA HIS A 7 -13.66 2.81 -11.16
C HIS A 7 -12.71 3.00 -9.98
N GLN A 8 -12.61 4.22 -9.43
CA GLN A 8 -11.71 4.51 -8.30
C GLN A 8 -12.19 3.88 -6.96
N ASN A 9 -13.47 3.52 -6.86
CA ASN A 9 -14.08 3.06 -5.60
C ASN A 9 -14.15 1.53 -5.46
N MET A 10 -13.78 0.76 -6.50
CA MET A 10 -13.85 -0.71 -6.47
C MET A 10 -12.54 -1.39 -6.07
N ARG A 11 -11.41 -0.68 -6.15
CA ARG A 11 -10.09 -1.24 -5.77
C ARG A 11 -9.86 -1.27 -4.27
N HIS A 12 -10.36 -0.26 -3.56
CA HIS A 12 -10.17 -0.12 -2.12
C HIS A 12 -11.19 -0.95 -1.34
N ILE A 13 -10.70 -1.67 -0.34
CA ILE A 13 -11.50 -2.50 0.53
C ILE A 13 -12.15 -1.59 1.59
N ALA A 14 -13.47 -1.68 1.72
CA ALA A 14 -14.15 -0.89 2.75
C ALA A 14 -13.63 -1.26 4.14
N ALA A 15 -13.45 -0.24 4.99
CA ALA A 15 -12.83 -0.39 6.31
C ALA A 15 -13.45 -1.52 7.16
N THR A 16 -14.76 -1.74 7.04
CA THR A 16 -15.50 -2.80 7.74
C THR A 16 -15.10 -4.22 7.34
N PHE A 17 -14.42 -4.41 6.21
CA PHE A 17 -13.99 -5.72 5.72
C PHE A 17 -12.51 -6.04 5.98
N LEU A 18 -11.69 -5.05 6.33
CA LEU A 18 -10.23 -5.23 6.47
C LEU A 18 -9.86 -6.37 7.42
N GLU A 19 -10.41 -6.36 8.63
CA GLU A 19 -10.16 -7.42 9.61
C GLU A 19 -10.69 -8.79 9.15
N THR A 20 -11.80 -8.83 8.42
CA THR A 20 -12.32 -10.10 7.88
C THR A 20 -11.47 -10.64 6.74
N THR A 21 -10.86 -9.77 5.93
CA THR A 21 -9.92 -10.15 4.87
C THR A 21 -8.67 -10.79 5.47
N LEU A 22 -8.05 -10.13 6.46
CA LEU A 22 -6.87 -10.66 7.15
C LEU A 22 -7.15 -11.98 7.88
N ARG A 23 -8.29 -12.09 8.59
CA ARG A 23 -8.69 -13.35 9.26
C ARG A 23 -8.92 -14.51 8.30
N ARG A 24 -9.22 -14.25 7.02
CA ARG A 24 -9.35 -15.28 5.98
C ARG A 24 -8.00 -15.67 5.36
N GLY A 25 -6.91 -15.07 5.81
CA GLY A 25 -5.56 -15.35 5.33
C GLY A 25 -5.15 -14.55 4.09
N ALA A 26 -5.93 -13.54 3.68
CA ALA A 26 -5.58 -12.69 2.55
C ALA A 26 -4.81 -11.45 3.00
N SER A 27 -3.72 -11.11 2.30
CA SER A 27 -2.94 -9.90 2.55
C SER A 27 -3.66 -8.63 2.10
N LEU A 28 -3.38 -7.54 2.79
CA LEU A 28 -3.77 -6.19 2.41
C LEU A 28 -2.53 -5.38 2.05
N GLU A 29 -2.64 -4.52 1.03
CA GLU A 29 -1.56 -3.61 0.65
C GLU A 29 -2.05 -2.17 0.60
N GLN A 30 -1.13 -1.21 0.73
CA GLN A 30 -1.44 0.20 0.55
C GLN A 30 -0.27 0.96 -0.04
N PHE A 31 -0.46 1.57 -1.21
CA PHE A 31 0.56 2.43 -1.81
C PHE A 31 0.65 3.76 -1.05
N MET A 32 1.83 4.07 -0.54
CA MET A 32 2.10 5.25 0.28
C MET A 32 2.61 6.43 -0.53
N GLY A 33 3.02 6.20 -1.78
CA GLY A 33 3.48 7.25 -2.69
C GLY A 33 5.00 7.32 -2.82
N GLY A 34 5.44 8.41 -3.45
CA GLY A 34 6.84 8.75 -3.55
C GLY A 34 7.35 9.59 -2.37
N SER A 35 8.62 9.43 -2.02
CA SER A 35 9.33 10.32 -1.11
C SER A 35 10.62 10.85 -1.76
N LEU A 36 11.08 12.02 -1.31
CA LEU A 36 12.32 12.63 -1.78
C LEU A 36 13.25 12.81 -0.58
N HIS A 37 14.38 12.11 -0.58
CA HIS A 37 15.42 12.25 0.45
C HIS A 37 16.77 12.47 -0.24
N GLU A 38 17.49 13.53 0.14
CA GLU A 38 18.83 13.84 -0.42
C GLU A 38 18.91 13.83 -1.96
N ALA A 39 17.85 14.29 -2.62
CA ALA A 39 17.66 14.27 -4.09
C ALA A 39 17.40 12.90 -4.73
N GLU A 40 17.37 11.82 -3.95
CA GLU A 40 16.94 10.50 -4.38
C GLU A 40 15.42 10.34 -4.19
N ARG A 41 14.74 9.91 -5.26
CA ARG A 41 13.32 9.56 -5.20
C ARG A 41 13.17 8.09 -4.89
N SER A 42 12.28 7.79 -3.95
CA SER A 42 11.84 6.43 -3.64
C SER A 42 10.34 6.34 -3.72
N VAL A 43 9.84 5.12 -3.85
CA VAL A 43 8.42 4.79 -3.67
C VAL A 43 8.28 3.83 -2.51
N SER A 44 7.15 3.89 -1.82
CA SER A 44 6.86 3.00 -0.71
C SER A 44 5.43 2.49 -0.68
N TRP A 45 5.26 1.30 -0.11
CA TRP A 45 3.97 0.70 0.17
C TRP A 45 4.04 -0.17 1.42
N LEU A 46 2.88 -0.40 2.02
CA LEU A 46 2.74 -1.28 3.18
C LEU A 46 2.05 -2.57 2.77
N GLU A 47 2.39 -3.65 3.46
CA GLU A 47 1.67 -4.93 3.37
C GLU A 47 1.35 -5.44 4.78
N LEU A 48 0.10 -5.83 5.00
CA LEU A 48 -0.33 -6.63 6.14
C LEU A 48 -0.50 -8.07 5.69
N ARG A 49 0.36 -8.95 6.16
CA ARG A 49 0.43 -10.35 5.76
C ARG A 49 0.01 -11.28 6.90
N PRO A 50 -1.10 -12.02 6.78
CA PRO A 50 -1.47 -13.01 7.78
C PRO A 50 -0.46 -14.17 7.84
N VAL A 51 -0.04 -14.52 9.05
CA VAL A 51 0.82 -15.68 9.34
C VAL A 51 0.26 -16.48 10.51
N SER A 52 0.83 -17.65 10.81
CA SER A 52 0.37 -18.49 11.92
C SER A 52 0.47 -17.83 13.29
N ALA A 53 1.44 -16.93 13.47
CA ALA A 53 1.72 -16.23 14.73
C ALA A 53 1.00 -14.88 14.88
N GLY A 54 0.22 -14.44 13.87
CA GLY A 54 -0.42 -13.12 13.88
C GLY A 54 -0.45 -12.48 12.49
N ILE A 55 -0.25 -11.17 12.44
CA ILE A 55 -0.16 -10.39 11.20
C ILE A 55 1.19 -9.70 11.14
N GLU A 56 1.97 -9.99 10.11
CA GLU A 56 3.20 -9.26 9.82
C GLU A 56 2.88 -7.95 9.13
N LEU A 57 3.52 -6.87 9.57
CA LEU A 57 3.49 -5.57 8.91
C LEU A 57 4.83 -5.33 8.21
N TRP A 58 4.77 -5.23 6.89
CA TRP A 58 5.91 -4.98 6.03
C TRP A 58 5.84 -3.53 5.52
N SER A 59 7.00 -2.87 5.48
CA SER A 59 7.18 -1.58 4.82
C SER A 59 8.20 -1.74 3.72
N HIS A 60 7.71 -1.62 2.50
CA HIS A 60 8.49 -1.76 1.30
C HIS A 60 8.92 -0.37 0.83
N VAL A 61 10.23 -0.19 0.61
CA VAL A 61 10.80 1.06 0.09
C VAL A 61 11.79 0.69 -0.99
N ALA A 62 11.64 1.30 -2.16
CA ALA A 62 12.52 1.07 -3.29
C ALA A 62 12.81 2.36 -4.07
N PRO A 63 13.92 2.44 -4.83
CA PRO A 63 14.17 3.56 -5.72
C PRO A 63 13.01 3.76 -6.71
N ASP A 64 12.63 5.01 -6.97
CA ASP A 64 11.65 5.34 -8.01
C ASP A 64 12.28 5.08 -9.39
N PRO A 65 11.76 4.10 -10.17
CA PRO A 65 12.38 3.73 -11.45
C PRO A 65 12.17 4.79 -12.52
N GLY A 66 11.19 5.69 -12.36
CA GLY A 66 10.83 6.72 -13.34
C GLY A 66 10.23 6.20 -14.64
N ASP A 67 10.01 4.89 -14.79
CA ASP A 67 9.40 4.23 -15.95
C ASP A 67 8.06 3.59 -15.60
N ASN A 68 7.04 3.85 -16.43
CA ASN A 68 5.66 3.37 -16.29
C ASN A 68 5.49 1.88 -16.64
N HIS A 69 6.54 1.19 -17.07
CA HIS A 69 6.52 -0.25 -17.35
C HIS A 69 7.12 -1.09 -16.22
N ALA A 70 7.59 -0.46 -15.14
CA ALA A 70 8.16 -1.16 -14.00
C ALA A 70 7.07 -1.92 -13.20
N ASP A 71 7.40 -3.14 -12.80
CA ASP A 71 6.66 -3.88 -11.78
C ASP A 71 7.20 -3.48 -10.41
N ILE A 72 6.34 -3.02 -9.51
CA ILE A 72 6.73 -2.55 -8.17
C ILE A 72 7.36 -3.67 -7.34
N TYR A 73 6.97 -4.93 -7.56
CA TYR A 73 7.51 -6.07 -6.83
C TYR A 73 8.92 -6.44 -7.26
N ASP A 74 9.30 -6.12 -8.50
CA ASP A 74 10.67 -6.33 -9.01
C ASP A 74 11.68 -5.32 -8.43
N LEU A 75 11.19 -4.27 -7.77
CA LEU A 75 12.04 -3.24 -7.14
C LEU A 75 12.50 -3.63 -5.73
N LEU A 76 11.91 -4.68 -5.15
CA LEU A 76 12.21 -5.09 -3.79
C LEU A 76 13.61 -5.71 -3.67
N PRO A 77 14.35 -5.38 -2.60
CA PRO A 77 15.53 -6.14 -2.24
C PRO A 77 15.15 -7.59 -1.86
N VAL A 78 16.07 -8.51 -2.09
CA VAL A 78 15.85 -9.96 -1.92
C VAL A 78 15.59 -10.36 -0.46
N GLU A 79 16.11 -9.60 0.50
CA GLU A 79 16.00 -9.88 1.94
C GLU A 79 15.38 -8.69 2.67
N LEU A 80 14.20 -8.91 3.24
CA LEU A 80 13.49 -7.98 4.12
C LEU A 80 12.91 -8.76 5.30
N GLU A 81 12.80 -8.09 6.43
CA GLU A 81 12.12 -8.60 7.62
C GLU A 81 10.88 -7.73 7.89
N PRO A 82 9.81 -8.28 8.50
CA PRO A 82 8.66 -7.48 8.89
C PRO A 82 9.06 -6.44 9.93
N LEU A 83 8.48 -5.24 9.86
CA LEU A 83 8.70 -4.19 10.86
C LEU A 83 8.20 -4.61 12.24
N VAL A 84 7.09 -5.33 12.26
CA VAL A 84 6.45 -5.82 13.49
C VAL A 84 5.55 -7.00 13.16
N VAL A 85 5.38 -7.89 14.13
CA VAL A 85 4.35 -8.94 14.12
C VAL A 85 3.30 -8.55 15.16
N ALA A 86 2.11 -8.19 14.69
CA ALA A 86 0.97 -7.91 15.54
C ALA A 86 0.22 -9.22 15.88
N PRO A 87 -0.36 -9.36 17.08
CA PRO A 87 -1.08 -10.56 17.49
C PRO A 87 -2.40 -10.75 16.74
N ASP A 88 -2.99 -9.68 16.21
CA ASP A 88 -4.25 -9.72 15.48
C ASP A 88 -4.39 -8.59 14.44
N ALA A 89 -5.45 -8.69 13.63
CA ALA A 89 -5.76 -7.77 12.56
C ALA A 89 -6.07 -6.35 13.05
N ALA A 90 -6.74 -6.20 14.18
CA ALA A 90 -7.11 -4.90 14.72
C ALA A 90 -5.86 -4.12 15.17
N GLN A 91 -4.95 -4.79 15.87
CA GLN A 91 -3.68 -4.19 16.29
C GLN A 91 -2.77 -3.89 15.09
N ALA A 92 -2.71 -4.77 14.08
CA ALA A 92 -1.95 -4.53 12.86
C ALA A 92 -2.40 -3.27 12.12
N LEU A 93 -3.72 -3.13 11.91
CA LEU A 93 -4.34 -1.96 11.27
C LEU A 93 -4.11 -0.69 12.10
N ALA A 94 -4.21 -0.79 13.43
CA ALA A 94 -3.95 0.33 14.32
C ALA A 94 -2.51 0.82 14.22
N ILE A 95 -1.52 -0.09 14.25
CA ILE A 95 -0.09 0.26 14.13
C ILE A 95 0.19 0.89 12.76
N ALA A 96 -0.30 0.29 11.68
CA ALA A 96 -0.12 0.83 10.35
C ALA A 96 -0.67 2.27 10.23
N HIS A 97 -1.84 2.53 10.81
CA HIS A 97 -2.45 3.86 10.82
C HIS A 97 -1.69 4.86 11.70
N SER A 98 -1.52 4.55 12.99
CA SER A 98 -0.99 5.50 13.97
C SER A 98 0.50 5.78 13.80
N THR A 99 1.26 4.80 13.33
CA THR A 99 2.72 4.85 13.32
C THR A 99 3.27 5.11 11.92
N LEU A 100 2.65 4.52 10.89
CA LEU A 100 3.13 4.61 9.50
C LEU A 100 2.27 5.51 8.62
N GLY A 101 1.19 6.09 9.15
CA GLY A 101 0.32 7.01 8.42
C GLY A 101 -0.57 6.34 7.38
N ALA A 102 -0.76 5.02 7.45
CA ALA A 102 -1.66 4.30 6.55
C ALA A 102 -3.10 4.81 6.71
N SER A 103 -3.82 4.98 5.60
CA SER A 103 -5.24 5.34 5.61
C SER A 103 -6.12 4.10 5.71
N PRO A 104 -7.13 4.06 6.60
CA PRO A 104 -8.08 2.94 6.66
C PRO A 104 -8.96 2.83 5.41
N LEU A 105 -8.95 3.82 4.53
CA LEU A 105 -9.78 3.88 3.32
C LEU A 105 -9.03 3.48 2.04
N ARG A 106 -7.72 3.19 2.12
CA ARG A 106 -6.86 2.99 0.94
C ARG A 106 -6.23 1.61 0.85
N TRP A 107 -6.63 0.68 1.72
CA TRP A 107 -6.17 -0.70 1.61
C TRP A 107 -6.76 -1.39 0.39
N VAL A 108 -5.94 -2.14 -0.32
CA VAL A 108 -6.31 -2.95 -1.48
C VAL A 108 -5.92 -4.42 -1.24
N ASN A 109 -6.43 -5.33 -2.08
CA ASN A 109 -5.94 -6.70 -2.08
C ASN A 109 -4.50 -6.75 -2.62
N GLN A 110 -3.76 -7.81 -2.24
CA GLN A 110 -2.44 -8.07 -2.80
C GLN A 110 -2.43 -8.02 -4.34
N GLY A 111 -1.43 -7.35 -4.92
CA GLY A 111 -1.25 -7.18 -6.36
C GLY A 111 -1.88 -5.91 -6.91
N VAL A 112 -2.90 -5.36 -6.25
CA VAL A 112 -3.61 -4.15 -6.71
C VAL A 112 -2.78 -2.89 -6.45
N VAL A 113 -1.77 -2.96 -5.57
CA VAL A 113 -0.85 -1.86 -5.31
C VAL A 113 -0.07 -1.44 -6.58
N GLN A 114 0.14 -2.36 -7.53
CA GLN A 114 0.73 -2.08 -8.83
C GLN A 114 -0.09 -1.05 -9.61
N ASP A 115 -1.43 -1.13 -9.59
CA ASP A 115 -2.29 -0.18 -10.27
C ASP A 115 -2.18 1.22 -9.65
N GLU A 116 -2.11 1.32 -8.31
CA GLU A 116 -1.88 2.60 -7.63
C GLU A 116 -0.49 3.20 -7.95
N PHE A 117 0.52 2.35 -8.10
CA PHE A 117 1.85 2.76 -8.51
C PHE A 117 1.87 3.29 -9.95
N LEU A 118 1.21 2.60 -10.88
CA LEU A 118 1.09 3.07 -12.27
C LEU A 118 0.34 4.40 -12.35
N ASP A 119 -0.74 4.57 -11.59
CA ASP A 119 -1.44 5.86 -11.47
C ASP A 119 -0.49 6.96 -10.97
N PHE A 120 0.36 6.66 -10.00
CA PHE A 120 1.34 7.61 -9.46
C PHE A 120 2.37 8.05 -10.48
N LEU A 121 2.88 7.10 -11.28
CA LEU A 121 3.80 7.41 -12.36
C LEU A 121 3.12 8.26 -13.44
N GLN A 122 1.89 7.91 -13.83
CA GLN A 122 1.08 8.65 -14.81
C GLN A 122 0.70 10.06 -14.34
N ALA A 123 0.46 10.25 -13.04
CA ALA A 123 0.20 11.55 -12.43
C ALA A 123 1.45 12.45 -12.34
N GLY A 124 2.59 12.00 -12.85
CA GLY A 124 3.83 12.77 -12.85
C GLY A 124 4.60 12.71 -11.55
N ARG A 125 4.41 11.64 -10.75
CA ARG A 125 5.14 11.38 -9.50
C ARG A 125 5.03 12.53 -8.50
N PRO A 126 3.80 12.87 -8.08
CA PRO A 126 3.57 13.98 -7.16
C PRO A 126 4.30 13.75 -5.83
N THR A 127 4.75 14.84 -5.20
CA THR A 127 5.41 14.79 -3.88
C THR A 127 4.45 14.39 -2.75
N GLN A 128 3.14 14.50 -2.98
CA GLN A 128 2.11 14.01 -2.08
C GLN A 128 1.21 13.07 -2.87
N TRP A 129 1.19 11.80 -2.45
CA TRP A 129 0.29 10.81 -3.03
C TRP A 129 -1.01 10.76 -2.25
N LEU A 130 -1.99 11.52 -2.75
CA LEU A 130 -3.35 11.55 -2.24
C LEU A 130 -4.25 10.81 -3.24
N ALA A 131 -4.14 9.48 -3.33
CA ALA A 131 -5.07 8.74 -4.20
C ALA A 131 -6.49 8.78 -3.59
N ALA A 132 -7.26 9.73 -4.15
CA ALA A 132 -8.68 10.04 -4.06
C ALA A 132 -9.25 10.57 -2.72
N GLY A 133 -9.58 11.86 -2.76
CA GLY A 133 -10.38 12.61 -1.79
C GLY A 133 -10.53 14.08 -2.19
N ALA A 134 -11.04 14.35 -3.41
CA ALA A 134 -11.60 15.64 -3.82
C ALA A 134 -12.87 15.41 -4.65
#